data_AF-X1K168-F1
#
_entry.id   AF-X1K168-F1
#
_cell.length_a   1.000
_cell.length_b   1.000
_cell.length_c   1.000
_cell.angle_alpha   90.00
_cell.angle_beta   90.00
_cell.angle_gamma   90.00
#
_symmetry.space_group_name_H-M   'P 1'
#
loop_
_entity.id
_entity.type
_entity.pdbx_description
1 polymer ?
#
loop_
_entity_poly.entity_id
_entity_poly.type
_entity_poly.pdbx_seq_one_letter_code
_entity_poly.pdbx_strand_id
1 'polypeptide(L)'
;GVNTDDAEAGFGTGGEHISGSYSAVDSNNNPYGYGVDSFSAYLNADVTNGYIDTGCARTASYVSMYGSDGQHSWSYVGIGSWDETNPEDIVWVPSTGTASMAYRTTTNYAGMIDAGYKFQLPGGHNIVVDADYYELSRGINDGEDSSGILNAWGSGSAILDCMVSGASGNGGVHFGLGGGCYTDANFSAAGSGHFDVTGTGNNSITFSGLGMSSGGGSLAIIADYVNNFSIGDYSLTAW
;
A
#
# COMPACT_ATOMS: atom_id res chain seq x y z
N GLY A 1 6.60 15.18 6.61
CA GLY A 1 5.64 15.23 5.49
C GLY A 1 5.89 16.45 4.64
N VAL A 2 5.30 16.46 3.45
CA VAL A 2 5.23 17.57 2.50
C VAL A 2 3.76 17.80 2.16
N ASN A 3 3.37 19.07 2.07
CA ASN A 3 2.05 19.51 1.64
C ASN A 3 2.25 20.56 0.53
N THR A 4 1.56 20.38 -0.59
CA THR A 4 1.76 21.14 -1.84
C THR A 4 0.47 21.76 -2.35
N ASP A 5 -0.58 21.80 -1.53
CA ASP A 5 -1.96 22.10 -1.88
C ASP A 5 -2.61 21.05 -2.82
N ASP A 6 -1.85 20.46 -3.76
CA ASP A 6 -2.33 19.43 -4.69
C ASP A 6 -2.16 17.99 -4.18
N ALA A 7 -1.18 17.80 -3.29
CA ALA A 7 -0.95 16.54 -2.61
C ALA A 7 -0.31 16.72 -1.23
N GLU A 8 -0.59 15.76 -0.36
CA GLU A 8 0.07 15.58 0.92
C GLU A 8 0.76 14.21 0.93
N ALA A 9 2.01 14.15 1.39
CA ALA A 9 2.69 12.87 1.58
C ALA A 9 3.65 12.91 2.75
N GLY A 10 3.90 11.76 3.34
CA GLY A 10 4.84 11.65 4.44
C GLY A 10 5.12 10.22 4.80
N PHE A 11 6.09 10.06 5.68
CA PHE A 11 6.37 8.81 6.32
C PHE A 11 6.71 9.04 7.80
N GLY A 12 6.44 8.04 8.62
CA GLY A 12 6.87 7.91 9.99
C GLY A 12 7.73 6.65 10.13
N THR A 13 8.75 6.71 10.98
CA THR A 13 9.58 5.55 11.28
C THR A 13 10.11 5.63 12.70
N GLY A 14 10.28 4.48 13.33
CA GLY A 14 10.89 4.32 14.65
C GLY A 14 11.49 2.94 14.77
N GLY A 15 12.57 2.79 15.54
CA GLY A 15 13.29 1.52 15.71
C GLY A 15 14.74 1.75 16.15
N GLU A 16 15.53 0.68 16.24
CA GLU A 16 16.91 0.72 16.74
C GLU A 16 17.90 1.24 15.69
N HIS A 17 17.74 0.78 14.45
CA HIS A 17 18.58 1.16 13.32
C HIS A 17 17.67 1.53 12.16
N ILE A 18 17.82 2.76 11.65
CA ILE A 18 16.99 3.31 10.57
C ILE A 18 17.93 3.80 9.48
N SER A 19 17.68 3.39 8.24
CA SER A 19 18.41 3.85 7.07
C SER A 19 17.49 4.00 5.87
N GLY A 20 17.86 4.84 4.90
CA GLY A 20 17.05 5.03 3.71
C GLY A 20 17.10 6.43 3.12
N SER A 21 16.17 6.68 2.22
CA SER A 21 15.94 7.97 1.57
C SER A 21 14.46 8.19 1.34
N TYR A 22 14.04 9.44 1.51
CA TYR A 22 12.72 9.91 1.13
C TYR A 22 12.87 11.14 0.22
N SER A 23 12.11 11.17 -0.86
CA SER A 23 12.03 12.30 -1.77
C SER A 23 10.56 12.57 -2.10
N ALA A 24 10.15 13.83 -2.02
CA ALA A 24 8.86 14.29 -2.47
C ALA A 24 9.05 15.53 -3.33
N VAL A 25 8.40 15.57 -4.48
CA VAL A 25 8.55 16.60 -5.50
C VAL A 25 7.18 17.01 -6.00
N ASP A 26 6.84 18.26 -5.74
CA ASP A 26 5.86 18.99 -6.53
C ASP A 26 6.55 19.52 -7.79
N SER A 27 5.96 19.21 -8.95
CA SER A 27 6.53 19.58 -10.25
C SER A 27 6.25 21.03 -10.64
N ASN A 28 5.28 21.70 -10.01
CA ASN A 28 4.83 23.07 -10.33
C ASN A 28 4.71 23.28 -11.86
N ASN A 29 3.98 22.38 -12.51
CA ASN A 29 3.98 22.21 -13.95
C ASN A 29 2.63 22.39 -14.62
N ASN A 30 1.54 22.29 -13.86
CA ASN A 30 0.15 22.42 -14.28
C ASN A 30 -0.06 21.96 -15.74
N PRO A 31 0.11 20.65 -16.02
CA PRO A 31 0.47 20.15 -17.35
C PRO A 31 -0.58 20.42 -18.45
N TYR A 32 -1.78 20.88 -18.06
CA TYR A 32 -2.88 21.24 -18.95
C TYR A 32 -3.60 22.54 -18.56
N GLY A 33 -3.05 23.35 -17.66
CA GLY A 33 -3.71 24.59 -17.22
C GLY A 33 -4.93 24.38 -16.31
N TYR A 34 -5.11 23.19 -15.75
CA TYR A 34 -6.22 22.84 -14.85
C TYR A 34 -6.06 23.39 -13.43
N GLY A 35 -4.89 23.95 -13.11
CA GLY A 35 -4.59 24.46 -11.78
C GLY A 35 -4.30 23.36 -10.77
N VAL A 36 -3.80 22.21 -11.26
CA VAL A 36 -3.37 21.08 -10.43
C VAL A 36 -2.01 20.61 -10.96
N ASP A 37 -1.01 20.60 -10.09
CA ASP A 37 0.34 20.15 -10.40
C ASP A 37 0.49 18.63 -10.32
N SER A 38 1.57 18.13 -10.92
CA SER A 38 1.95 16.73 -10.76
C SER A 38 2.84 16.58 -9.53
N PHE A 39 2.52 15.61 -8.68
CA PHE A 39 3.28 15.31 -7.49
C PHE A 39 3.87 13.90 -7.56
N SER A 40 5.04 13.70 -6.94
CA SER A 40 5.63 12.38 -6.76
C SER A 40 6.30 12.26 -5.40
N ALA A 41 6.15 11.11 -4.75
CA ALA A 41 6.91 10.75 -3.56
C ALA A 41 7.51 9.35 -3.72
N TYR A 42 8.73 9.19 -3.19
CA TYR A 42 9.46 7.94 -3.15
C TYR A 42 10.12 7.76 -1.79
N LEU A 43 9.86 6.62 -1.17
CA LEU A 43 10.49 6.12 0.03
C LEU A 43 11.24 4.84 -0.32
N ASN A 44 12.48 4.74 0.17
CA ASN A 44 13.23 3.51 0.26
C ASN A 44 13.87 3.50 1.64
N ALA A 45 13.36 2.68 2.54
CA ALA A 45 13.78 2.68 3.93
C ALA A 45 13.87 1.26 4.49
N ASP A 46 14.74 1.13 5.48
CA ASP A 46 14.96 -0.08 6.26
C ASP A 46 15.01 0.29 7.73
N VAL A 47 14.36 -0.55 8.55
CA VAL A 47 14.37 -0.45 10.00
C VAL A 47 14.61 -1.80 10.66
N THR A 48 15.38 -1.78 11.74
CA THR A 48 15.55 -2.91 12.66
C THR A 48 14.71 -2.69 13.92
N ASN A 49 13.93 -3.70 14.31
CA ASN A 49 13.09 -3.71 15.52
C ASN A 49 12.22 -2.44 15.64
N GLY A 50 11.35 -2.23 14.66
CA GLY A 50 10.57 -1.01 14.56
C GLY A 50 9.61 -1.01 13.40
N TYR A 51 9.21 0.17 12.95
CA TYR A 51 8.20 0.33 11.91
C TYR A 51 8.54 1.41 10.88
N ILE A 52 7.92 1.29 9.71
CA ILE A 52 7.81 2.30 8.67
C ILE A 52 6.34 2.40 8.30
N ASP A 53 5.79 3.61 8.39
CA ASP A 53 4.46 3.98 7.91
C ASP A 53 4.63 5.06 6.85
N THR A 54 3.93 4.98 5.73
CA THR A 54 3.98 6.00 4.68
C THR A 54 2.63 6.12 4.02
N GLY A 55 2.32 7.32 3.54
CA GLY A 55 1.13 7.56 2.76
C GLY A 55 1.20 8.80 1.90
N CYS A 56 0.26 8.88 0.97
CA CYS A 56 0.02 10.04 0.15
C CYS A 56 -1.48 10.22 -0.10
N ALA A 57 -1.94 11.45 0.04
CA ALA A 57 -3.27 11.89 -0.33
C ALA A 57 -3.19 12.84 -1.52
N ARG A 58 -4.07 12.65 -2.50
CA ARG A 58 -4.33 13.62 -3.56
C ARG A 58 -5.38 14.60 -3.07
N THR A 59 -5.01 15.86 -2.89
CA THR A 59 -5.85 16.90 -2.29
C THR A 59 -6.44 17.87 -3.30
N ALA A 60 -6.11 17.73 -4.59
CA ALA A 60 -6.73 18.49 -5.67
C ALA A 60 -6.99 17.66 -6.94
N SER A 61 -8.01 18.06 -7.71
CA SER A 61 -8.45 17.41 -8.94
C SER A 61 -9.03 18.39 -9.94
N TYR A 62 -8.92 18.07 -11.25
CA TYR A 62 -9.78 18.67 -12.25
C TYR A 62 -11.13 17.95 -12.34
N VAL A 63 -12.00 18.29 -11.40
CA VAL A 63 -13.27 17.58 -11.12
C VAL A 63 -14.18 17.46 -12.34
N SER A 64 -14.23 18.49 -13.19
CA SER A 64 -15.08 18.53 -14.38
C SER A 64 -14.95 17.32 -15.31
N MET A 65 -13.79 16.65 -15.32
CA MET A 65 -13.51 15.55 -16.24
C MET A 65 -13.04 14.29 -15.54
N TYR A 66 -12.35 14.43 -14.40
CA TYR A 66 -11.67 13.31 -13.73
C TYR A 66 -12.21 13.02 -12.33
N GLY A 67 -13.31 13.67 -11.94
CA GLY A 67 -14.00 13.44 -10.67
C GLY A 67 -13.25 13.97 -9.45
N SER A 68 -13.72 13.63 -8.26
CA SER A 68 -13.25 14.22 -7.00
C SER A 68 -11.78 13.92 -6.72
N ASP A 69 -11.15 14.77 -5.90
CA ASP A 69 -9.93 14.46 -5.16
C ASP A 69 -10.26 13.56 -3.96
N GLY A 70 -9.31 13.37 -3.04
CA GLY A 70 -9.50 12.59 -1.81
C GLY A 70 -8.93 11.17 -1.88
N GLN A 71 -8.37 10.76 -3.03
CA GLN A 71 -7.68 9.46 -3.13
C GLN A 71 -6.52 9.41 -2.14
N HIS A 72 -6.42 8.30 -1.43
CA HIS A 72 -5.37 8.06 -0.45
C HIS A 72 -4.76 6.68 -0.65
N SER A 73 -3.43 6.60 -0.62
CA SER A 73 -2.70 5.35 -0.57
C SER A 73 -1.74 5.32 0.61
N TRP A 74 -1.56 4.15 1.20
CA TRP A 74 -0.72 3.96 2.37
C TRP A 74 -0.05 2.60 2.36
N SER A 75 1.04 2.50 3.11
CA SER A 75 1.73 1.25 3.37
C SER A 75 2.38 1.31 4.74
N TYR A 76 2.28 0.21 5.46
CA TYR A 76 2.88 0.04 6.77
C TYR A 76 3.62 -1.29 6.83
N VAL A 77 4.74 -1.28 7.55
CA VAL A 77 5.50 -2.47 7.90
C VAL A 77 6.08 -2.29 9.30
N GLY A 78 5.91 -3.28 10.16
CA GLY A 78 6.31 -3.20 11.57
C GLY A 78 6.81 -4.54 12.12
N ILE A 79 7.69 -4.44 13.11
CA ILE A 79 8.28 -5.56 13.85
C ILE A 79 8.11 -5.31 15.35
N GLY A 80 7.36 -6.18 16.02
CA GLY A 80 7.24 -6.18 17.48
C GLY A 80 5.98 -6.91 17.94
N SER A 81 5.94 -7.37 19.17
CA SER A 81 4.78 -8.10 19.70
C SER A 81 3.66 -7.15 20.13
N TRP A 82 2.43 -7.42 19.69
CA TRP A 82 1.23 -6.87 20.32
C TRP A 82 1.10 -7.41 21.76
N ASP A 83 1.11 -6.53 22.76
CA ASP A 83 0.82 -6.91 24.15
C ASP A 83 -0.70 -6.96 24.35
N GLU A 84 -1.28 -8.16 24.25
CA GLU A 84 -2.72 -8.39 24.50
C GLU A 84 -3.19 -7.95 25.90
N THR A 85 -2.27 -7.77 26.85
CA THR A 85 -2.60 -7.35 28.21
C THR A 85 -2.68 -5.83 28.38
N ASN A 86 -2.20 -5.06 27.39
CA ASN A 86 -2.20 -3.61 27.44
C ASN A 86 -2.42 -3.02 26.03
N PRO A 87 -3.66 -3.05 25.50
CA PRO A 87 -3.99 -2.69 24.12
C PRO A 87 -3.76 -1.20 23.78
N GLU A 88 -3.41 -0.38 24.77
CA GLU A 88 -3.12 1.05 24.60
C GLU A 88 -1.61 1.34 24.52
N ASP A 89 -0.75 0.35 24.83
CA ASP A 89 0.70 0.43 24.72
C ASP A 89 1.20 -0.61 23.71
N ILE A 90 1.59 -0.17 22.51
CA ILE A 90 2.40 -1.00 21.63
C ILE A 90 3.78 -1.14 22.28
N VAL A 91 3.98 -2.22 23.04
CA VAL A 91 5.29 -2.56 23.59
C VAL A 91 6.11 -3.21 22.49
N TRP A 92 6.93 -2.40 21.82
CA TRP A 92 7.95 -2.87 20.88
C TRP A 92 9.02 -3.67 21.63
N VAL A 93 8.74 -4.95 21.91
CA VAL A 93 9.71 -5.90 22.48
C VAL A 93 10.59 -6.43 21.33
N PRO A 94 11.92 -6.58 21.52
CA PRO A 94 12.79 -7.14 20.50
C PRO A 94 12.36 -8.57 20.13
N SER A 95 12.13 -8.85 18.84
CA SER A 95 11.90 -10.22 18.36
C SER A 95 12.45 -10.37 16.93
N THR A 96 13.71 -10.77 16.85
CA THR A 96 14.78 -10.14 16.04
C THR A 96 14.81 -10.59 14.57
N GLY A 97 14.61 -9.81 13.49
CA GLY A 97 14.29 -8.40 13.23
C GLY A 97 14.80 -7.97 11.83
N THR A 98 13.93 -7.62 10.86
CA THR A 98 14.14 -6.72 9.70
C THR A 98 12.80 -6.24 9.15
N ALA A 99 12.73 -5.00 8.62
CA ALA A 99 11.58 -4.42 7.95
C ALA A 99 12.08 -3.41 6.92
N SER A 100 11.85 -3.68 5.64
CA SER A 100 12.25 -2.82 4.54
C SER A 100 11.04 -2.48 3.69
N MET A 101 10.98 -1.25 3.20
CA MET A 101 9.89 -0.76 2.35
C MET A 101 10.44 0.08 1.21
N ALA A 102 9.97 -0.21 0.00
CA ALA A 102 9.99 0.72 -1.11
C ALA A 102 8.56 1.11 -1.45
N TYR A 103 8.26 2.40 -1.38
CA TYR A 103 6.96 2.96 -1.69
C TYR A 103 7.14 4.12 -2.65
N ARG A 104 6.42 4.10 -3.77
CA ARG A 104 6.39 5.19 -4.73
C ARG A 104 4.96 5.50 -5.07
N THR A 105 4.64 6.78 -5.05
CA THR A 105 3.34 7.29 -5.47
C THR A 105 3.52 8.51 -6.36
N THR A 106 2.55 8.69 -7.25
CA THR A 106 2.42 9.85 -8.12
C THR A 106 0.96 10.27 -8.19
N THR A 107 0.71 11.57 -8.17
CA THR A 107 -0.62 12.13 -8.34
C THR A 107 -0.60 13.22 -9.41
N ASN A 108 -1.76 13.46 -10.01
CA ASN A 108 -1.99 14.59 -10.91
C ASN A 108 -3.48 14.96 -10.93
N TYR A 109 -3.86 15.85 -11.84
CA TYR A 109 -5.23 16.27 -12.09
C TYR A 109 -6.25 15.14 -12.36
N ALA A 110 -5.82 13.91 -12.68
CA ALA A 110 -6.69 12.79 -13.07
C ALA A 110 -6.77 11.64 -12.04
N GLY A 111 -5.70 11.38 -11.30
CA GLY A 111 -5.66 10.21 -10.43
C GLY A 111 -4.40 10.11 -9.58
N MET A 112 -4.33 9.02 -8.85
CA MET A 112 -3.17 8.57 -8.07
C MET A 112 -2.71 7.20 -8.56
N ILE A 113 -1.40 6.99 -8.65
CA ILE A 113 -0.80 5.71 -8.98
C ILE A 113 0.40 5.44 -8.09
N ASP A 114 0.40 4.29 -7.43
CA ASP A 114 1.53 3.75 -6.68
C ASP A 114 2.36 2.81 -7.55
N ALA A 115 3.28 3.34 -8.35
CA ALA A 115 4.07 2.54 -9.29
C ALA A 115 5.41 2.08 -8.70
N GLY A 116 5.44 0.84 -8.19
CA GLY A 116 6.63 0.16 -7.66
C GLY A 116 7.63 -0.31 -8.71
N TYR A 117 7.24 -0.50 -9.98
CA TYR A 117 8.14 -1.00 -11.03
C TYR A 117 9.34 -0.08 -11.28
N LYS A 118 10.57 -0.62 -11.18
CA LYS A 118 11.87 0.10 -11.14
C LYS A 118 12.15 0.91 -9.88
N PHE A 119 11.25 0.87 -8.90
CA PHE A 119 11.35 1.54 -7.60
C PHE A 119 11.18 0.51 -6.49
N GLN A 120 11.94 -0.58 -6.60
CA GLN A 120 11.92 -1.73 -5.71
C GLN A 120 13.16 -1.73 -4.82
N LEU A 121 13.07 -2.43 -3.69
CA LEU A 121 14.22 -2.82 -2.88
C LEU A 121 15.15 -3.74 -3.70
N PRO A 122 16.43 -3.86 -3.30
CA PRO A 122 17.31 -4.91 -3.81
C PRO A 122 16.61 -6.29 -3.70
N GLY A 123 16.64 -7.08 -4.78
CA GLY A 123 15.88 -8.33 -4.87
C GLY A 123 14.53 -8.20 -5.60
N GLY A 124 14.07 -6.98 -5.86
CA GLY A 124 12.85 -6.75 -6.67
C GLY A 124 11.56 -6.76 -5.87
N HIS A 125 11.61 -6.37 -4.59
CA HIS A 125 10.45 -6.39 -3.69
C HIS A 125 10.06 -4.99 -3.19
N ASN A 126 8.80 -4.77 -2.81
CA ASN A 126 8.26 -3.51 -2.29
C ASN A 126 8.06 -3.49 -0.78
N ILE A 127 7.80 -4.63 -0.13
CA ILE A 127 7.86 -4.70 1.34
C ILE A 127 8.41 -6.08 1.75
N VAL A 128 9.42 -6.13 2.60
CA VAL A 128 10.02 -7.37 3.12
C VAL A 128 10.25 -7.23 4.63
N VAL A 129 9.93 -8.25 5.41
CA VAL A 129 10.17 -8.31 6.86
C VAL A 129 10.73 -9.67 7.25
N ASP A 130 11.57 -9.75 8.27
CA ASP A 130 11.92 -11.02 8.92
C ASP A 130 12.18 -10.81 10.40
N ALA A 131 11.18 -11.15 11.21
CA ALA A 131 11.13 -10.96 12.65
C ALA A 131 10.26 -12.07 13.28
N ASP A 132 10.41 -12.38 14.57
CA ASP A 132 9.57 -13.40 15.21
C ASP A 132 8.09 -13.02 15.22
N TYR A 133 7.79 -11.73 15.11
CA TYR A 133 6.47 -11.20 14.76
C TYR A 133 6.61 -10.01 13.81
N TYR A 134 5.76 -9.97 12.78
CA TYR A 134 5.61 -8.86 11.86
C TYR A 134 4.15 -8.48 11.69
N GLU A 135 3.94 -7.22 11.29
CA GLU A 135 2.69 -6.70 10.77
C GLU A 135 2.98 -5.92 9.48
N LEU A 136 2.12 -6.07 8.48
CA LEU A 136 2.17 -5.31 7.25
C LEU A 136 0.77 -4.96 6.80
N SER A 137 0.63 -3.76 6.25
CA SER A 137 -0.59 -3.37 5.56
C SER A 137 -0.28 -2.52 4.33
N ARG A 138 -1.17 -2.60 3.35
CA ARG A 138 -1.16 -1.73 2.18
C ARG A 138 -2.57 -1.46 1.74
N GLY A 139 -2.85 -0.22 1.39
CA GLY A 139 -4.16 0.12 0.87
C GLY A 139 -4.16 1.30 -0.08
N ILE A 140 -5.25 1.36 -0.84
CA ILE A 140 -5.62 2.51 -1.65
C ILE A 140 -7.14 2.66 -1.59
N ASN A 141 -7.62 3.89 -1.54
CA ASN A 141 -9.03 4.23 -1.70
C ASN A 141 -9.20 5.35 -2.72
N ASP A 142 -10.40 5.44 -3.30
CA ASP A 142 -10.73 6.44 -4.30
C ASP A 142 -11.23 7.77 -3.72
N GLY A 143 -11.21 7.94 -2.39
CA GLY A 143 -11.78 9.09 -1.69
C GLY A 143 -13.29 9.04 -1.50
N GLU A 144 -13.96 7.99 -2.02
CA GLU A 144 -15.41 7.79 -1.93
C GLU A 144 -15.67 6.44 -1.26
N ASP A 145 -16.17 5.44 -1.99
CA ASP A 145 -16.62 4.14 -1.45
C ASP A 145 -15.75 2.96 -1.90
N SER A 146 -14.80 3.16 -2.83
CA SER A 146 -14.00 2.05 -3.36
C SER A 146 -12.64 1.94 -2.67
N SER A 147 -12.25 0.72 -2.32
CA SER A 147 -10.95 0.46 -1.70
C SER A 147 -10.42 -0.92 -2.04
N GLY A 148 -9.09 -1.02 -2.01
CA GLY A 148 -8.35 -2.27 -1.98
C GLY A 148 -7.39 -2.21 -0.80
N ILE A 149 -7.52 -3.15 0.12
CA ILE A 149 -6.75 -3.20 1.37
C ILE A 149 -6.20 -4.61 1.52
N LEU A 150 -4.97 -4.70 1.99
CA LEU A 150 -4.34 -5.94 2.38
C LEU A 150 -3.69 -5.76 3.74
N ASN A 151 -3.99 -6.68 4.67
CA ASN A 151 -3.31 -6.81 5.94
C ASN A 151 -2.71 -8.21 6.08
N ALA A 152 -1.52 -8.30 6.65
CA ALA A 152 -0.97 -9.56 7.09
C ALA A 152 -0.16 -9.38 8.37
N TRP A 153 -0.19 -10.39 9.22
CA TRP A 153 0.64 -10.44 10.41
C TRP A 153 0.99 -11.89 10.70
N GLY A 154 2.10 -12.11 11.38
CA GLY A 154 2.57 -13.45 11.63
C GLY A 154 3.99 -13.49 12.15
N SER A 155 4.56 -14.67 12.18
CA SER A 155 5.95 -14.90 12.55
C SER A 155 6.82 -15.16 11.34
N GLY A 156 8.04 -14.64 11.35
CA GLY A 156 9.20 -15.04 10.53
C GLY A 156 9.02 -14.99 9.01
N SER A 157 9.78 -14.11 8.36
CA SER A 157 9.74 -13.80 6.93
C SER A 157 8.35 -13.44 6.37
N ALA A 158 8.25 -12.27 5.73
CA ALA A 158 7.17 -11.97 4.79
C ALA A 158 7.71 -11.11 3.64
N ILE A 159 7.13 -11.26 2.46
CA ILE A 159 7.38 -10.37 1.32
C ILE A 159 6.02 -10.08 0.69
N LEU A 160 5.73 -8.82 0.39
CA LEU A 160 4.54 -8.42 -0.32
C LEU A 160 4.90 -7.50 -1.49
N ASP A 161 4.52 -7.93 -2.69
CA ASP A 161 4.61 -7.13 -3.89
C ASP A 161 3.20 -6.91 -4.41
N CYS A 162 2.72 -5.68 -4.24
CA CYS A 162 1.54 -5.13 -4.89
C CYS A 162 2.06 -3.99 -5.74
N MET A 163 2.66 -4.37 -6.88
CA MET A 163 3.59 -3.51 -7.63
C MET A 163 2.96 -2.23 -8.18
N VAL A 164 1.66 -2.28 -8.48
CA VAL A 164 0.92 -1.11 -8.94
C VAL A 164 -0.45 -1.11 -8.32
N SER A 165 -0.78 0.01 -7.70
CA SER A 165 -2.15 0.36 -7.32
C SER A 165 -2.50 1.70 -7.91
N GLY A 166 -3.76 1.95 -8.19
CA GLY A 166 -4.23 3.21 -8.73
C GLY A 166 -5.67 3.49 -8.35
N ALA A 167 -5.98 4.77 -8.21
CA ALA A 167 -7.31 5.26 -7.95
C ALA A 167 -7.58 6.48 -8.83
N SER A 168 -8.82 6.61 -9.31
CA SER A 168 -9.26 7.73 -10.12
C SER A 168 -10.45 8.42 -9.47
N GLY A 169 -10.60 9.72 -9.71
CA GLY A 169 -11.70 10.49 -9.10
C GLY A 169 -13.09 10.18 -9.66
N ASN A 170 -13.17 9.46 -10.80
CA ASN A 170 -14.45 9.02 -11.39
C ASN A 170 -14.94 7.69 -10.82
N GLY A 171 -14.42 7.30 -9.66
CA GLY A 171 -14.71 6.02 -9.02
C GLY A 171 -13.82 4.93 -9.56
N GLY A 172 -13.33 4.10 -8.66
CA GLY A 172 -12.68 2.85 -9.01
C GLY A 172 -11.24 2.75 -8.54
N VAL A 173 -10.92 1.56 -8.07
CA VAL A 173 -9.63 1.16 -7.53
C VAL A 173 -9.09 -0.01 -8.34
N HIS A 174 -7.81 0.10 -8.68
CA HIS A 174 -6.97 -0.99 -9.13
C HIS A 174 -5.96 -1.28 -8.02
N PHE A 175 -5.92 -2.51 -7.51
CA PHE A 175 -4.99 -2.90 -6.47
C PHE A 175 -4.23 -4.15 -6.90
N GLY A 176 -2.92 -4.03 -7.04
CA GLY A 176 -2.05 -5.10 -7.57
C GLY A 176 -2.10 -5.25 -9.09
N LEU A 177 -2.69 -4.28 -9.81
CA LEU A 177 -2.80 -4.26 -11.27
C LEU A 177 -1.92 -3.16 -11.85
N GLY A 178 -0.93 -3.54 -12.65
CA GLY A 178 -0.15 -2.64 -13.50
C GLY A 178 -1.05 -1.83 -14.44
N GLY A 179 -0.53 -0.71 -14.95
CA GLY A 179 -1.20 0.20 -15.90
C GLY A 179 -1.52 -0.40 -17.28
N GLY A 180 -2.11 -1.60 -17.33
CA GLY A 180 -2.70 -2.19 -18.51
C GLY A 180 -2.79 -3.73 -18.53
N CYS A 181 -1.75 -4.47 -18.09
CA CYS A 181 -1.70 -5.93 -18.35
C CYS A 181 -0.81 -6.78 -17.40
N TYR A 182 -0.11 -6.19 -16.43
CA TYR A 182 0.88 -6.91 -15.62
C TYR A 182 0.41 -7.01 -14.17
N THR A 183 0.30 -8.23 -13.66
CA THR A 183 0.04 -8.52 -12.25
C THR A 183 1.32 -8.98 -11.59
N ASP A 184 1.64 -8.34 -10.47
CA ASP A 184 2.68 -8.75 -9.53
C ASP A 184 2.12 -8.38 -8.16
N ALA A 185 1.03 -9.07 -7.84
CA ALA A 185 0.21 -9.01 -6.65
C ALA A 185 0.42 -10.33 -5.91
N ASN A 186 1.57 -10.42 -5.25
CA ASN A 186 2.11 -11.64 -4.69
C ASN A 186 2.40 -11.45 -3.21
N PHE A 187 2.03 -12.44 -2.42
CA PHE A 187 2.36 -12.49 -1.00
C PHE A 187 2.95 -13.85 -0.68
N SER A 188 4.02 -13.83 0.11
CA SER A 188 4.63 -15.05 0.63
C SER A 188 5.14 -14.85 2.06
N ALA A 189 4.91 -15.86 2.89
CA ALA A 189 5.39 -15.93 4.27
C ALA A 189 5.90 -17.34 4.58
N ALA A 190 6.87 -17.46 5.48
CA ALA A 190 7.46 -18.76 5.84
C ALA A 190 6.91 -19.33 7.15
N GLY A 191 6.63 -18.48 8.14
CA GLY A 191 6.09 -18.91 9.42
C GLY A 191 4.58 -19.14 9.42
N SER A 192 3.95 -18.71 10.50
CA SER A 192 2.52 -18.84 10.74
C SER A 192 1.90 -17.46 10.90
N GLY A 193 0.65 -17.29 10.52
CA GLY A 193 0.00 -15.99 10.63
C GLY A 193 -1.32 -15.92 9.92
N HIS A 194 -1.67 -14.69 9.58
CA HIS A 194 -2.89 -14.30 8.92
C HIS A 194 -2.58 -13.50 7.67
N PHE A 195 -3.42 -13.65 6.67
CA PHE A 195 -3.44 -12.84 5.46
C PHE A 195 -4.89 -12.50 5.13
N ASP A 196 -5.17 -11.21 4.93
CA ASP A 196 -6.39 -10.74 4.32
C ASP A 196 -6.11 -9.83 3.12
N VAL A 197 -6.96 -9.93 2.11
CA VAL A 197 -7.07 -8.90 1.08
C VAL A 197 -8.55 -8.68 0.80
N THR A 198 -8.96 -7.42 0.89
CA THR A 198 -10.35 -7.00 0.83
C THR A 198 -10.53 -5.90 -0.21
N GLY A 199 -11.52 -6.08 -1.08
CA GLY A 199 -12.05 -5.03 -1.92
C GLY A 199 -13.42 -4.56 -1.43
N THR A 200 -13.67 -3.27 -1.56
CA THR A 200 -15.00 -2.66 -1.39
C THR A 200 -15.31 -1.82 -2.62
N GLY A 201 -16.52 -1.92 -3.17
CA GLY A 201 -16.95 -1.18 -4.35
C GLY A 201 -18.45 -1.32 -4.59
N ASN A 202 -19.09 -0.27 -5.06
CA ASN A 202 -20.55 -0.20 -5.20
C ASN A 202 -21.11 -1.03 -6.36
N ASN A 203 -20.37 -1.10 -7.47
CA ASN A 203 -20.81 -1.62 -8.76
C ASN A 203 -20.10 -2.91 -9.19
N SER A 204 -18.89 -3.16 -8.71
CA SER A 204 -18.23 -4.46 -8.88
C SER A 204 -17.00 -4.60 -7.99
N ILE A 205 -16.71 -5.83 -7.59
CA ILE A 205 -15.40 -6.21 -7.07
C ILE A 205 -14.99 -7.49 -7.79
N THR A 206 -13.77 -7.52 -8.31
CA THR A 206 -13.25 -8.67 -9.06
C THR A 206 -11.81 -8.93 -8.67
N PHE A 207 -11.52 -10.14 -8.18
CA PHE A 207 -10.16 -10.67 -8.05
C PHE A 207 -9.80 -11.38 -9.36
N SER A 208 -9.10 -10.68 -10.24
CA SER A 208 -8.91 -11.13 -11.63
C SER A 208 -8.07 -12.39 -11.73
N GLY A 209 -6.99 -12.48 -10.94
CA GLY A 209 -6.12 -13.67 -10.91
C GLY A 209 -6.78 -14.93 -10.36
N LEU A 210 -7.92 -14.79 -9.68
CA LEU A 210 -8.64 -15.89 -9.01
C LEU A 210 -10.00 -16.19 -9.63
N GLY A 211 -10.42 -15.38 -10.61
CA GLY A 211 -11.71 -15.56 -11.29
C GLY A 211 -12.92 -15.35 -10.39
N MET A 212 -12.80 -14.54 -9.33
CA MET A 212 -13.88 -14.27 -8.37
C MET A 212 -14.46 -12.88 -8.58
N SER A 213 -15.78 -12.73 -8.48
CA SER A 213 -16.46 -11.43 -8.48
C SER A 213 -17.72 -11.45 -7.62
N SER A 214 -18.00 -10.34 -6.92
CA SER A 214 -19.22 -10.16 -6.12
C SER A 214 -20.27 -9.27 -6.78
N GLY A 215 -19.94 -8.60 -7.89
CA GLY A 215 -20.81 -7.59 -8.51
C GLY A 215 -21.03 -6.31 -7.69
N GLY A 216 -20.48 -6.19 -6.47
CA GLY A 216 -20.58 -5.01 -5.60
C GLY A 216 -20.50 -5.39 -4.12
N GLY A 217 -20.55 -4.40 -3.23
CA GLY A 217 -20.46 -4.58 -1.78
C GLY A 217 -19.02 -4.75 -1.30
N SER A 218 -18.71 -5.91 -0.72
CA SER A 218 -17.36 -6.27 -0.26
C SER A 218 -17.04 -7.72 -0.63
N LEU A 219 -15.77 -7.98 -0.96
CA LEU A 219 -15.25 -9.30 -1.25
C LEU A 219 -13.85 -9.42 -0.64
N ALA A 220 -13.62 -10.48 0.11
CA ALA A 220 -12.37 -10.71 0.81
C ALA A 220 -11.84 -12.13 0.57
N ILE A 221 -10.51 -12.25 0.60
CA ILE A 221 -9.78 -13.51 0.70
C ILE A 221 -9.07 -13.47 2.03
N ILE A 222 -9.29 -14.52 2.83
CA ILE A 222 -8.76 -14.60 4.19
C ILE A 222 -8.13 -15.99 4.35
N ALA A 223 -6.92 -16.02 4.90
CA ALA A 223 -6.21 -17.25 5.18
C ALA A 223 -5.45 -17.15 6.51
N ASP A 224 -5.72 -18.10 7.40
CA ASP A 224 -4.84 -18.42 8.53
C ASP A 224 -3.94 -19.58 8.13
N TYR A 225 -2.64 -19.46 8.40
CA TYR A 225 -1.64 -20.44 7.98
C TYR A 225 -0.66 -20.77 9.11
N VAL A 226 -0.14 -22.00 9.07
CA VAL A 226 0.69 -22.55 10.16
C VAL A 226 2.12 -22.88 9.71
N ASN A 227 2.35 -23.12 8.40
CA ASN A 227 3.67 -23.44 7.86
C ASN A 227 3.76 -23.04 6.38
N ASN A 228 4.33 -21.88 6.13
CA ASN A 228 4.40 -21.23 4.82
C ASN A 228 3.03 -20.89 4.24
N PHE A 229 2.97 -19.78 3.54
CA PHE A 229 1.84 -19.39 2.73
C PHE A 229 2.33 -18.64 1.51
N SER A 230 1.69 -18.88 0.38
CA SER A 230 1.93 -18.11 -0.83
C SER A 230 0.64 -17.97 -1.61
N ILE A 231 0.34 -16.75 -2.03
CA ILE A 231 -0.75 -16.45 -2.96
C ILE A 231 -0.19 -15.58 -4.07
N GLY A 232 -0.46 -16.01 -5.30
CA GLY A 232 -0.13 -15.26 -6.50
C GLY A 232 -1.37 -14.64 -7.11
N ASP A 233 -1.19 -13.47 -7.69
CA ASP A 233 -2.21 -12.71 -8.39
C ASP A 233 -3.52 -12.52 -7.58
N TYR A 234 -3.39 -11.97 -6.37
CA TYR A 234 -4.56 -11.50 -5.61
C TYR A 234 -5.09 -10.16 -6.14
N SER A 235 -4.69 -9.75 -7.35
CA SER A 235 -5.02 -8.44 -7.90
C SER A 235 -6.52 -8.24 -8.00
N LEU A 236 -6.98 -7.05 -7.63
CA LEU A 236 -8.40 -6.73 -7.64
C LEU A 236 -8.70 -5.40 -8.32
N THR A 237 -9.90 -5.34 -8.91
CA THR A 237 -10.56 -4.09 -9.27
C THR A 237 -11.81 -3.92 -8.43
N ALA A 238 -12.04 -2.72 -7.94
CA ALA A 238 -13.29 -2.32 -7.32
C ALA A 238 -13.85 -1.08 -8.00
N TRP A 239 -15.17 -1.01 -8.17
CA TRP A 239 -15.93 0.07 -8.82
C TRP A 239 -17.26 0.26 -8.12
#